data_AF-A0A662H123-F1
#
_entry.id   AF-A0A662H123-F1
#
_cell.length_a   1.000
_cell.length_b   1.000
_cell.length_c   1.000
_cell.angle_alpha   90.00
_cell.angle_beta   90.00
_cell.angle_gamma   90.00
#
_symmetry.space_group_name_H-M   'P 1'
#
loop_
_entity.id
_entity.type
_entity.pdbx_description
1 polymer ?
#
loop_
_entity_poly.entity_id
_entity_poly.type
_entity_poly.pdbx_seq_one_letter_code
_entity_poly.pdbx_strand_id
1 'polypeptide(L)'
;MSRIEKHFEEYVEICPYCRKKSLVVRSLIYEIPYVGKALLFSKKCYHCGYSHADILPLEIREPIRIRFKVKKEDDLCVKIIRS
;
A
#
# COMPACT_ATOMS: atom_id res chain seq x y z
N MET A 1 -0.97 23.02 -0.65
CA MET A 1 -1.83 21.82 -0.83
C MET A 1 -1.42 21.15 -2.14
N SER A 2 -0.28 20.45 -2.15
CA SER A 2 0.31 19.90 -3.37
C SER A 2 -0.57 18.81 -3.97
N ARG A 3 -0.94 19.02 -5.23
CA ARG A 3 -1.57 18.04 -6.12
C ARG A 3 -0.64 16.85 -6.27
N ILE A 4 -0.90 15.78 -5.52
CA ILE A 4 -0.32 14.47 -5.78
C ILE A 4 -1.14 13.87 -6.93
N GLU A 5 -0.50 13.60 -8.07
CA GLU A 5 -1.08 12.88 -9.20
C GLU A 5 -1.43 11.46 -8.74
N LYS A 6 -2.67 11.30 -8.24
CA LYS A 6 -3.18 10.02 -7.75
C LYS A 6 -3.54 9.15 -8.95
N HIS A 7 -2.59 8.35 -9.43
CA HIS A 7 -2.91 7.19 -10.26
C HIS A 7 -3.57 6.12 -9.39
N PHE A 8 -4.87 6.30 -9.16
CA PHE A 8 -5.73 5.36 -8.43
C PHE A 8 -6.52 4.51 -9.43
N GLU A 9 -6.40 3.20 -9.31
CA GLU A 9 -7.12 2.23 -10.14
C GLU A 9 -7.90 1.27 -9.25
N GLU A 10 -9.14 0.97 -9.63
CA GLU A 10 -9.98 -0.01 -8.96
C GLU A 10 -10.69 -0.87 -10.02
N TYR A 11 -10.58 -2.20 -9.89
CA TYR A 11 -11.22 -3.15 -10.79
C TYR A 11 -11.59 -4.45 -10.06
N VAL A 12 -12.41 -5.28 -10.71
CA VAL A 12 -12.92 -6.53 -10.13
C VAL A 12 -12.43 -7.73 -10.92
N GLU A 13 -11.81 -8.66 -10.21
CA GLU A 13 -11.23 -9.89 -10.74
C GLU A 13 -11.80 -11.17 -10.13
N ILE A 14 -11.41 -12.29 -10.72
CA ILE A 14 -11.67 -13.63 -10.19
C ILE A 14 -10.83 -13.85 -8.93
N CYS A 15 -11.48 -14.21 -7.83
CA CYS A 15 -10.81 -14.52 -6.58
C CYS A 15 -10.06 -15.86 -6.68
N PRO A 16 -8.76 -15.93 -6.35
CA PRO A 16 -8.00 -17.17 -6.44
C PRO A 16 -8.45 -18.24 -5.42
N TYR A 17 -9.16 -17.84 -4.36
CA TYR A 17 -9.62 -18.75 -3.29
C TYR A 17 -11.00 -19.34 -3.56
N CYS A 18 -11.99 -18.50 -3.87
CA CYS A 18 -13.37 -18.97 -4.11
C CYS A 18 -13.76 -19.07 -5.59
N ARG A 19 -12.87 -18.66 -6.51
CA ARG A 19 -13.07 -18.68 -7.97
C ARG A 19 -14.27 -17.87 -8.49
N LYS A 20 -14.85 -17.00 -7.65
CA LYS A 20 -15.92 -16.07 -8.06
C LYS A 20 -15.33 -14.73 -8.48
N LYS A 21 -15.96 -14.06 -9.44
CA LYS A 21 -15.60 -12.69 -9.89
C LYS A 21 -16.02 -11.66 -8.84
N SER A 22 -15.34 -11.69 -7.70
CA SER A 22 -15.69 -10.94 -6.51
C SER A 22 -14.48 -10.33 -5.80
N LEU A 23 -13.30 -10.37 -6.42
CA LEU A 23 -12.08 -9.81 -5.86
C LEU A 23 -11.94 -8.35 -6.30
N VAL A 24 -12.15 -7.41 -5.38
CA VAL A 24 -11.89 -6.00 -5.64
C VAL A 24 -10.39 -5.75 -5.47
N VAL A 25 -9.73 -5.28 -6.52
CA VAL A 25 -8.33 -4.87 -6.53
C VAL A 25 -8.29 -3.35 -6.58
N ARG A 26 -7.53 -2.73 -5.66
CA ARG A 26 -7.26 -1.29 -5.63
C ARG A 26 -5.77 -1.07 -5.69
N SER A 27 -5.31 -0.17 -6.53
CA SER A 27 -3.91 0.23 -6.66
C SER A 27 -3.77 1.74 -6.62
N LEU A 28 -2.68 2.20 -6.03
CA LEU A 28 -2.27 3.60 -5.99
C LEU A 28 -0.76 3.69 -6.10
N ILE A 29 -0.27 4.47 -7.05
CA ILE A 29 1.13 4.90 -7.04
C ILE A 29 1.26 6.06 -6.04
N TYR A 30 2.15 5.93 -5.07
CA TYR A 30 2.37 6.90 -4.02
C TYR A 30 3.86 7.14 -3.82
N GLU A 31 4.26 8.41 -3.69
CA GLU A 31 5.62 8.79 -3.35
C GLU A 31 5.78 8.85 -1.82
N ILE A 32 6.46 7.85 -1.28
CA ILE A 32 6.70 7.71 0.15
C ILE A 32 7.96 8.51 0.52
N PRO A 33 7.88 9.43 1.50
CA PRO A 33 9.05 10.19 1.96
C PRO A 33 10.22 9.27 2.31
N TYR A 34 11.43 9.63 1.87
CA TYR A 34 12.69 8.89 2.04
C TYR A 34 12.78 7.54 1.31
N VAL A 35 11.66 6.84 1.06
CA VAL A 35 11.62 5.53 0.40
C VAL A 35 11.53 5.68 -1.13
N GLY A 36 10.70 6.59 -1.64
CA GLY A 36 10.51 6.82 -3.08
C GLY A 36 9.13 6.38 -3.58
N LYS A 37 9.00 6.24 -4.90
CA LYS A 37 7.73 5.81 -5.52
C LYS A 37 7.47 4.33 -5.26
N ALA A 38 6.26 4.03 -4.81
CA ALA A 38 5.79 2.68 -4.58
C ALA A 38 4.35 2.49 -5.06
N LEU A 39 4.04 1.29 -5.52
CA LEU A 39 2.70 0.82 -5.80
C LEU A 39 2.12 0.24 -4.52
N LEU A 40 1.13 0.91 -3.96
CA LEU A 40 0.31 0.39 -2.87
C LEU A 40 -0.85 -0.35 -3.52
N PHE A 41 -1.06 -1.62 -3.20
CA PHE A 41 -2.23 -2.33 -3.67
C PHE A 41 -2.92 -3.13 -2.58
N SER A 42 -4.21 -3.34 -2.76
CA SER A 42 -5.02 -4.19 -1.91
C SER A 42 -5.99 -5.01 -2.74
N LYS A 43 -6.26 -6.22 -2.28
CA LYS A 43 -7.17 -7.19 -2.85
C LYS A 43 -8.14 -7.59 -1.75
N LYS A 44 -9.44 -7.44 -1.95
CA LYS A 44 -10.47 -7.87 -0.99
C LYS A 44 -11.61 -8.56 -1.70
N CYS A 45 -11.88 -9.79 -1.32
CA CYS A 45 -12.99 -10.57 -1.83
C CYS A 45 -14.22 -10.36 -0.95
N TYR A 46 -15.28 -9.77 -1.51
CA TYR A 46 -16.53 -9.57 -0.77
C TYR A 46 -17.35 -10.86 -0.58
N HIS A 47 -16.94 -11.97 -1.23
CA HIS A 47 -17.63 -13.25 -1.12
C HIS A 47 -17.07 -14.17 -0.02
N CYS A 48 -15.76 -14.46 -0.04
CA CYS A 48 -15.13 -15.39 0.92
C CYS A 48 -14.30 -14.69 2.00
N GLY A 49 -14.19 -13.37 1.97
CA GLY A 49 -13.42 -12.61 2.95
C GLY A 49 -11.91 -12.59 2.72
N TYR A 50 -11.39 -13.26 1.68
CA TYR A 50 -9.96 -13.17 1.32
C TYR A 50 -9.52 -11.71 1.21
N SER A 51 -8.43 -11.35 1.91
CA SER A 51 -7.86 -10.02 1.87
C SER A 51 -6.34 -10.10 1.85
N HIS A 52 -5.72 -9.26 1.03
CA HIS A 52 -4.28 -9.14 0.95
C HIS A 52 -3.94 -7.69 0.56
N ALA A 53 -2.90 -7.12 1.14
CA ALA A 53 -2.42 -5.79 0.79
C ALA A 53 -0.90 -5.79 0.85
N ASP A 54 -0.28 -5.06 -0.06
CA ASP A 54 1.18 -5.00 -0.14
C ASP A 54 1.65 -3.65 -0.73
N ILE A 55 2.94 -3.37 -0.56
CA ILE A 55 3.62 -2.18 -1.05
C ILE A 55 4.80 -2.64 -1.88
N LEU A 56 4.76 -2.37 -3.18
CA LEU A 56 5.83 -2.70 -4.11
C LEU A 56 6.64 -1.45 -4.45
N PRO A 57 7.95 -1.40 -4.19
CA PRO A 57 8.79 -0.30 -4.66
C PRO A 57 8.82 -0.31 -6.20
N LEU A 58 8.69 0.86 -6.81
CA LEU A 58 8.79 1.03 -8.27
C LEU A 58 10.20 1.43 -8.72
N GLU A 59 11.08 1.68 -7.77
CA GLU A 59 12.45 2.14 -7.99
C GLU A 59 13.40 1.32 -7.10
N ILE A 60 14.55 0.95 -7.63
CA ILE A 60 15.63 0.31 -6.86
C ILE A 60 16.46 1.41 -6.20
N ARG A 61 16.70 1.26 -4.89
CA ARG A 61 17.48 2.21 -4.09
C ARG A 61 18.43 1.49 -3.15
N GLU A 62 19.47 2.19 -2.72
CA GLU A 62 20.37 1.68 -1.69
C GLU A 62 19.65 1.51 -0.34
N PRO A 63 20.08 0.55 0.50
CA PRO A 63 19.53 0.38 1.84
C PRO A 63 19.64 1.67 2.66
N ILE A 64 18.53 2.11 3.26
CA ILE A 64 18.49 3.29 4.11
C ILE A 64 18.23 2.92 5.57
N ARG A 65 18.77 3.72 6.49
CA ARG A 65 18.47 3.64 7.93
C ARG A 65 17.70 4.87 8.38
N ILE A 66 16.44 4.68 8.78
CA ILE A 66 15.60 5.75 9.32
C ILE A 66 15.63 5.68 10.84
N ARG A 67 15.92 6.79 11.52
CA ARG A 67 15.87 6.91 12.99
C ARG A 67 14.75 7.87 13.38
N PHE A 68 13.79 7.40 14.16
CA PHE A 68 12.67 8.20 14.67
C PHE A 68 12.69 8.19 16.19
N LYS A 69 12.62 9.38 16.82
CA LYS A 69 12.58 9.54 18.28
C LYS A 69 11.15 9.86 18.72
N VAL A 70 10.52 8.94 19.43
CA VAL A 70 9.19 9.10 20.05
C VAL A 70 9.29 10.13 21.18
N LYS A 71 8.42 11.15 21.17
CA LYS A 71 8.39 12.24 22.16
C LYS A 71 7.01 12.46 22.78
N LYS A 72 5.93 12.16 22.05
CA LYS A 72 4.53 12.37 22.49
C LYS A 72 3.66 11.18 22.13
N GLU A 73 2.47 11.09 22.74
CA GLU A 73 1.51 9.99 22.49
C GLU A 73 1.12 9.86 21.01
N ASP A 74 0.92 10.98 20.30
CA ASP A 74 0.61 10.97 18.86
C ASP A 74 1.68 10.25 18.01
N ASP A 75 2.93 10.21 18.48
CA ASP A 75 4.02 9.58 17.74
C ASP A 75 3.86 8.05 17.67
N LEU A 76 3.03 7.46 18.55
CA LEU A 76 2.67 6.05 18.52
C LEU A 76 1.79 5.68 17.31
N CYS A 77 1.17 6.67 16.68
CA CYS A 77 0.32 6.51 15.51
C CYS A 77 1.08 6.66 14.18
N VAL A 78 2.40 6.83 14.23
CA VAL A 78 3.23 6.95 13.01
C VAL A 78 3.19 5.64 12.22
N LYS A 79 2.94 5.76 10.92
CA LYS A 79 2.92 4.62 10.00
C LYS A 79 4.35 4.14 9.71
N ILE A 80 4.64 2.88 10.04
CA ILE A 80 5.93 2.24 9.74
C ILE A 80 5.78 1.40 8.47
N ILE A 81 6.73 1.58 7.54
CA ILE A 81 6.87 0.75 6.36
C ILE A 81 8.17 -0.05 6.52
N ARG A 82 8.09 -1.37 6.38
CA ARG A 82 9.21 -2.30 6.53
C ARG A 82 9.14 -3.35 5.42
N SER A 83 10.30 -3.87 5.02
CA SER A 83 10.40 -5.08 4.19
C SER A 83 9.94 -6.33 4.93
#